data_AF-A0A1S2VSK7-F1
#
_entry.id   AF-A0A1S2VSK7-F1
#
_cell.length_a   1.000
_cell.length_b   1.000
_cell.length_c   1.000
_cell.angle_alpha   90.00
_cell.angle_beta   90.00
_cell.angle_gamma   90.00
#
_symmetry.space_group_name_H-M   'P 1'
#
loop_
_entity.id
_entity.type
_entity.pdbx_description
1 polymer ?
#
loop_
_entity_poly.entity_id
_entity_poly.type
_entity_poly.pdbx_seq_one_letter_code
_entity_poly.pdbx_strand_id
1 'polypeptide(L)'
;MSKKVNIGLVQMACSADVEANVQKAIDGIREAAAKGAQIVCLQELFTSLYFCDVEDHHNFSLAEPIPGPTTDRMSEVARECGVVIIASLFEKRAQGLYHNTTAVLDADGTYLGKYRKMHIPDDPGYYEKFYFTPGDLGYMVFDTRFARIGVLICWDQWYPEAARITALMGAEVLFYPTAIGWDTTETDPAVNQEQYNAWQTIQRSHAIANGVHVVSVNRVGREADQQFWGGSFVANPFGSLLYLAPHEGETVHVQEVDLALSDRYRTTWPYFRDRRIDSYQPITKRYID
;
A
#
# COMPACT_ATOMS: atom_id res chain seq x y z
N MET A 1 16.88 19.94 -11.65
CA MET A 1 15.81 20.81 -11.09
C MET A 1 15.01 19.97 -10.12
N SER A 2 14.54 20.53 -9.00
CA SER A 2 13.72 19.81 -8.01
C SER A 2 12.37 19.39 -8.64
N LYS A 3 11.91 18.17 -8.36
CA LYS A 3 10.59 17.66 -8.77
C LYS A 3 9.83 17.25 -7.50
N LYS A 4 9.23 18.22 -6.84
CA LYS A 4 8.48 18.04 -5.60
C LYS A 4 7.08 17.51 -5.86
N VAL A 5 6.65 16.55 -5.05
CA VAL A 5 5.29 15.99 -5.06
C VAL A 5 4.80 15.87 -3.63
N ASN A 6 3.58 16.35 -3.38
CA ASN A 6 2.92 16.23 -2.08
C ASN A 6 2.09 14.94 -2.00
N ILE A 7 2.43 14.08 -1.04
CA ILE A 7 1.79 12.78 -0.85
C ILE A 7 0.89 12.81 0.39
N GLY A 8 -0.39 12.55 0.21
CA GLY A 8 -1.39 12.38 1.25
C GLY A 8 -1.46 10.93 1.74
N LEU A 9 -1.49 10.75 3.06
CA LEU A 9 -1.72 9.49 3.74
C LEU A 9 -3.03 9.59 4.51
N VAL A 10 -3.94 8.64 4.34
CA VAL A 10 -5.19 8.55 5.10
C VAL A 10 -5.16 7.27 5.94
N GLN A 11 -4.83 7.43 7.21
CA GLN A 11 -4.86 6.38 8.23
C GLN A 11 -6.20 6.47 8.97
N MET A 12 -7.01 5.42 8.92
CA MET A 12 -8.35 5.44 9.50
C MET A 12 -8.73 4.11 10.16
N ALA A 13 -9.69 4.17 11.09
CA ALA A 13 -10.38 2.98 11.57
C ALA A 13 -11.59 2.70 10.68
N CYS A 14 -11.96 1.44 10.52
CA CYS A 14 -13.19 1.07 9.82
C CYS A 14 -14.24 0.51 10.76
N SER A 15 -15.45 0.43 10.26
CA SER A 15 -16.61 -0.18 10.89
C SER A 15 -17.21 -1.25 9.98
N ALA A 16 -18.26 -1.93 10.45
CA ALA A 16 -19.01 -2.86 9.61
C ALA A 16 -19.86 -2.15 8.52
N ASP A 17 -20.03 -0.82 8.61
CA ASP A 17 -20.80 -0.05 7.64
C ASP A 17 -19.91 0.40 6.47
N VAL A 18 -20.13 -0.19 5.31
CA VAL A 18 -19.39 0.09 4.07
C VAL A 18 -19.52 1.54 3.64
N GLU A 19 -20.73 2.12 3.72
CA GLU A 19 -20.95 3.50 3.30
C GLU A 19 -20.28 4.49 4.25
N ALA A 20 -20.31 4.22 5.56
CA ALA A 20 -19.59 5.03 6.53
C ALA A 20 -18.07 5.01 6.29
N ASN A 21 -17.51 3.84 5.95
CA ASN A 21 -16.09 3.71 5.64
C ASN A 21 -15.71 4.44 4.35
N VAL A 22 -16.50 4.28 3.28
CA VAL A 22 -16.27 4.96 2.00
C VAL A 22 -16.38 6.47 2.18
N GLN A 23 -17.41 6.96 2.90
CA GLN A 23 -17.56 8.39 3.15
C GLN A 23 -16.39 8.96 3.96
N LYS A 24 -15.94 8.25 5.00
CA LYS A 24 -14.76 8.65 5.79
C LYS A 24 -13.49 8.71 4.92
N ALA A 25 -13.29 7.76 4.02
CA ALA A 25 -12.17 7.80 3.09
C ALA A 25 -12.27 9.01 2.14
N ILE A 26 -13.45 9.32 1.61
CA ILE A 26 -13.69 10.51 0.78
C ILE A 26 -13.38 11.80 1.54
N ASP A 27 -13.83 11.91 2.80
CA ASP A 27 -13.57 13.06 3.64
C ASP A 27 -12.08 13.21 3.92
N GLY A 28 -11.38 12.11 4.19
CA GLY A 28 -9.92 12.09 4.33
C GLY A 28 -9.17 12.48 3.06
N ILE A 29 -9.65 12.07 1.88
CA ILE A 29 -9.10 12.49 0.58
C ILE A 29 -9.30 14.00 0.38
N ARG A 30 -10.50 14.52 0.64
CA ARG A 30 -10.79 15.96 0.54
C ARG A 30 -9.95 16.77 1.52
N GLU A 31 -9.76 16.29 2.75
CA GLU A 31 -8.89 16.93 3.73
C GLU A 31 -7.43 16.94 3.25
N ALA A 32 -6.92 15.82 2.72
CA ALA A 32 -5.57 15.74 2.17
C ALA A 32 -5.39 16.69 0.98
N ALA A 33 -6.37 16.75 0.07
CA ALA A 33 -6.37 17.66 -1.06
C ALA A 33 -6.39 19.13 -0.61
N ALA A 34 -7.19 19.48 0.39
CA ALA A 34 -7.21 20.82 0.99
C ALA A 34 -5.86 21.22 1.62
N LYS A 35 -5.09 20.23 2.12
CA LYS A 35 -3.71 20.39 2.61
C LYS A 35 -2.66 20.40 1.48
N GLY A 36 -3.08 20.31 0.21
CA GLY A 36 -2.21 20.38 -0.96
C GLY A 36 -1.63 19.04 -1.41
N ALA A 37 -2.21 17.90 -1.00
CA ALA A 37 -1.84 16.60 -1.54
C ALA A 37 -2.09 16.55 -3.06
N GLN A 38 -1.24 15.82 -3.76
CA GLN A 38 -1.34 15.56 -5.20
C GLN A 38 -1.59 14.07 -5.47
N ILE A 39 -1.05 13.19 -4.62
CA ILE A 39 -1.30 11.75 -4.64
C ILE A 39 -1.77 11.36 -3.25
N VAL A 40 -2.94 10.73 -3.12
CA VAL A 40 -3.50 10.26 -1.86
C VAL A 40 -3.56 8.74 -1.86
N CYS A 41 -2.96 8.13 -0.84
CA CYS A 41 -3.02 6.69 -0.62
C CYS A 41 -3.93 6.36 0.55
N LEU A 42 -4.87 5.44 0.32
CA LEU A 42 -5.71 4.82 1.34
C LEU A 42 -5.04 3.54 1.86
N GLN A 43 -5.51 3.04 3.01
CA GLN A 43 -5.11 1.75 3.57
C GLN A 43 -5.73 0.56 2.82
N GLU A 44 -5.26 -0.65 3.14
CA GLU A 44 -5.77 -1.89 2.57
C GLU A 44 -7.23 -2.17 2.96
N LEU A 45 -8.03 -2.63 1.97
CA LEU A 45 -9.42 -3.06 2.14
C LEU A 45 -10.25 -2.05 2.96
N PHE A 46 -10.11 -0.76 2.64
CA PHE A 46 -10.63 0.33 3.49
C PHE A 46 -12.16 0.38 3.60
N THR A 47 -12.89 -0.35 2.75
CA THR A 47 -14.36 -0.36 2.71
C THR A 47 -15.00 -1.18 3.81
N SER A 48 -14.24 -2.00 4.55
CA SER A 48 -14.76 -2.88 5.60
C SER A 48 -13.82 -2.96 6.81
N LEU A 49 -14.30 -3.64 7.86
CA LEU A 49 -13.41 -4.31 8.81
C LEU A 49 -12.51 -5.31 8.08
N TYR A 50 -11.37 -5.64 8.66
CA TYR A 50 -10.47 -6.67 8.18
C TYR A 50 -11.05 -8.05 8.47
N PHE A 51 -11.86 -8.54 7.54
CA PHE A 51 -12.63 -9.77 7.65
C PHE A 51 -11.80 -11.06 7.43
N CYS A 52 -10.50 -10.92 7.17
CA CYS A 52 -9.60 -12.05 6.96
C CYS A 52 -9.08 -12.63 8.29
N ASP A 53 -9.60 -12.17 9.42
CA ASP A 53 -9.37 -12.73 10.75
C ASP A 53 -10.01 -14.12 10.93
N VAL A 54 -10.99 -14.46 10.08
CA VAL A 54 -11.70 -15.75 10.06
C VAL A 54 -11.91 -16.25 8.63
N GLU A 55 -12.12 -17.55 8.46
CA GLU A 55 -12.57 -18.16 7.20
C GLU A 55 -14.11 -18.29 7.18
N ASP A 56 -14.81 -17.32 6.58
CA ASP A 56 -16.28 -17.29 6.49
C ASP A 56 -16.75 -16.95 5.07
N HIS A 57 -17.55 -17.84 4.48
CA HIS A 57 -18.11 -17.65 3.14
C HIS A 57 -19.01 -16.40 3.00
N HIS A 58 -19.61 -15.91 4.08
CA HIS A 58 -20.43 -14.70 4.02
C HIS A 58 -19.60 -13.48 3.60
N ASN A 59 -18.32 -13.42 3.96
CA ASN A 59 -17.46 -12.28 3.65
C ASN A 59 -17.20 -12.10 2.15
N PHE A 60 -17.39 -13.14 1.31
CA PHE A 60 -17.34 -12.98 -0.16
C PHE A 60 -18.39 -12.02 -0.72
N SER A 61 -19.44 -11.68 0.04
CA SER A 61 -20.42 -10.66 -0.35
C SER A 61 -19.89 -9.23 -0.24
N LEU A 62 -18.77 -9.02 0.45
CA LEU A 62 -18.10 -7.71 0.54
C LEU A 62 -17.37 -7.34 -0.77
N ALA A 63 -17.15 -8.32 -1.66
CA ALA A 63 -16.43 -8.11 -2.90
C ALA A 63 -17.28 -7.43 -3.99
N GLU A 64 -16.65 -6.57 -4.78
CA GLU A 64 -17.26 -5.84 -5.89
C GLU A 64 -16.41 -5.94 -7.17
N PRO A 65 -16.97 -5.72 -8.38
CA PRO A 65 -16.17 -5.64 -9.59
C PRO A 65 -15.21 -4.44 -9.54
N ILE A 66 -14.06 -4.56 -10.19
CA ILE A 66 -13.11 -3.45 -10.39
C ILE A 66 -12.78 -3.36 -11.89
N PRO A 67 -13.02 -2.22 -12.56
CA PRO A 67 -13.73 -1.04 -12.04
C PRO A 67 -15.20 -1.37 -11.68
N GLY A 68 -15.77 -0.59 -10.78
CA GLY A 68 -17.10 -0.76 -10.23
C GLY A 68 -17.48 0.37 -9.24
N PRO A 69 -18.49 0.14 -8.38
CA PRO A 69 -19.14 1.20 -7.61
C PRO A 69 -18.19 2.08 -6.80
N THR A 70 -17.26 1.50 -6.03
CA THR A 70 -16.32 2.31 -5.24
C THR A 70 -15.31 3.05 -6.13
N THR A 71 -14.79 2.43 -7.19
CA THR A 71 -13.85 3.13 -8.09
C THR A 71 -14.53 4.25 -8.87
N ASP A 72 -15.82 4.14 -9.17
CA ASP A 72 -16.58 5.21 -9.84
C ASP A 72 -16.70 6.43 -8.91
N ARG A 73 -17.02 6.21 -7.64
CA ARG A 73 -17.03 7.28 -6.62
C ARG A 73 -15.65 7.89 -6.42
N MET A 74 -14.61 7.06 -6.32
CA MET A 74 -13.24 7.56 -6.20
C MET A 74 -12.81 8.35 -7.45
N SER A 75 -13.25 7.98 -8.64
CA SER A 75 -12.97 8.70 -9.90
C SER A 75 -13.54 10.11 -9.86
N GLU A 76 -14.78 10.25 -9.40
CA GLU A 76 -15.43 11.55 -9.24
C GLU A 76 -14.68 12.42 -8.23
N VAL A 77 -14.29 11.87 -7.08
CA VAL A 77 -13.55 12.58 -6.04
C VAL A 77 -12.14 12.95 -6.51
N ALA A 78 -11.44 12.06 -7.22
CA ALA A 78 -10.12 12.32 -7.81
C ALA A 78 -10.18 13.54 -8.73
N ARG A 79 -11.18 13.60 -9.62
CA ARG A 79 -11.41 14.72 -10.53
C ARG A 79 -11.82 16.00 -9.80
N GLU A 80 -12.72 15.90 -8.81
CA GLU A 80 -13.17 17.04 -8.00
C GLU A 80 -12.00 17.70 -7.28
N CYS A 81 -11.14 16.89 -6.65
CA CYS A 81 -10.02 17.35 -5.85
C CYS A 81 -8.75 17.62 -6.67
N GLY A 82 -8.67 17.12 -7.90
CA GLY A 82 -7.47 17.22 -8.73
C GLY A 82 -6.29 16.37 -8.22
N VAL A 83 -6.58 15.22 -7.61
CA VAL A 83 -5.58 14.34 -6.96
C VAL A 83 -5.62 12.92 -7.51
N VAL A 84 -4.47 12.26 -7.55
CA VAL A 84 -4.38 10.81 -7.79
C VAL A 84 -4.87 10.09 -6.55
N ILE A 85 -5.65 9.02 -6.73
CA ILE A 85 -6.12 8.17 -5.62
C ILE A 85 -5.63 6.73 -5.82
N ILE A 86 -5.07 6.16 -4.75
CA ILE A 86 -4.69 4.75 -4.65
C ILE A 86 -5.67 4.08 -3.67
N ALA A 87 -6.56 3.22 -4.19
CA ALA A 87 -7.69 2.66 -3.45
C ALA A 87 -7.66 1.11 -3.46
N SER A 88 -7.42 0.50 -2.29
CA SER A 88 -7.42 -0.96 -2.10
C SER A 88 -8.82 -1.50 -1.79
N LEU A 89 -9.22 -2.56 -2.49
CA LEU A 89 -10.58 -3.10 -2.54
C LEU A 89 -10.57 -4.63 -2.65
N PHE A 90 -11.69 -5.25 -2.26
CA PHE A 90 -11.93 -6.67 -2.48
C PHE A 90 -12.58 -6.88 -3.85
N GLU A 91 -11.81 -7.39 -4.81
CA GLU A 91 -12.28 -7.58 -6.18
C GLU A 91 -13.02 -8.91 -6.34
N LYS A 92 -14.25 -8.85 -6.86
CA LYS A 92 -14.93 -9.96 -7.50
C LYS A 92 -14.66 -9.94 -9.01
N ARG A 93 -13.66 -10.69 -9.46
CA ARG A 93 -13.33 -10.80 -10.89
C ARG A 93 -14.36 -11.62 -11.65
N ALA A 94 -14.80 -12.73 -11.04
CA ALA A 94 -15.85 -13.59 -11.55
C ALA A 94 -16.51 -14.34 -10.37
N GLN A 95 -17.59 -15.08 -10.62
CA GLN A 95 -18.18 -15.95 -9.60
C GLN A 95 -17.15 -16.97 -9.13
N GLY A 96 -16.85 -17.01 -7.81
CA GLY A 96 -15.85 -17.91 -7.24
C GLY A 96 -14.39 -17.49 -7.48
N LEU A 97 -14.12 -16.31 -8.06
CA LEU A 97 -12.77 -15.85 -8.34
C LEU A 97 -12.57 -14.41 -7.87
N TYR A 98 -11.75 -14.26 -6.85
CA TYR A 98 -11.60 -13.00 -6.12
C TYR A 98 -10.13 -12.65 -5.85
N HIS A 99 -9.85 -11.36 -5.70
CA HIS A 99 -8.50 -10.85 -5.48
C HIS A 99 -8.50 -9.66 -4.51
N ASN A 100 -7.44 -9.54 -3.72
CA ASN A 100 -7.09 -8.28 -3.07
C ASN A 100 -6.42 -7.36 -4.11
N THR A 101 -7.03 -6.21 -4.36
CA THR A 101 -6.74 -5.39 -5.55
C THR A 101 -6.67 -3.92 -5.20
N THR A 102 -5.68 -3.21 -5.73
CA THR A 102 -5.62 -1.75 -5.64
C THR A 102 -5.85 -1.12 -6.99
N ALA A 103 -6.84 -0.24 -7.07
CA ALA A 103 -7.12 0.61 -8.21
C ALA A 103 -6.32 1.92 -8.11
N VAL A 104 -5.85 2.43 -9.26
CA VAL A 104 -5.20 3.74 -9.36
C VAL A 104 -6.02 4.63 -10.28
N LEU A 105 -6.38 5.80 -9.77
CA LEU A 105 -7.21 6.80 -10.44
C LEU A 105 -6.39 8.08 -10.56
N ASP A 106 -6.25 8.62 -11.76
CA ASP A 106 -5.48 9.84 -12.00
C ASP A 106 -6.24 11.09 -11.57
N ALA A 107 -5.52 12.22 -11.50
CA ALA A 107 -6.01 13.50 -11.02
C ALA A 107 -7.15 14.13 -11.84
N ASP A 108 -7.45 13.61 -13.03
CA ASP A 108 -8.60 14.01 -13.84
C ASP A 108 -9.80 13.05 -13.70
N GLY A 109 -9.67 12.03 -12.84
CA GLY A 109 -10.63 10.94 -12.64
C GLY A 109 -10.38 9.71 -13.49
N THR A 110 -9.43 9.72 -14.43
CA THR A 110 -9.17 8.57 -15.30
C THR A 110 -8.75 7.34 -14.50
N TYR A 111 -9.43 6.21 -14.72
CA TYR A 111 -9.00 4.91 -14.18
C TYR A 111 -7.76 4.42 -14.95
N LEU A 112 -6.59 4.46 -14.32
CA LEU A 112 -5.32 4.06 -14.93
C LEU A 112 -5.13 2.53 -14.96
N GLY A 113 -5.83 1.83 -14.07
CA GLY A 113 -5.76 0.38 -13.96
C GLY A 113 -5.76 -0.09 -12.52
N LYS A 114 -5.31 -1.33 -12.33
CA LYS A 114 -5.25 -1.99 -11.02
C LYS A 114 -4.05 -2.91 -10.91
N TYR A 115 -3.63 -3.15 -9.67
CA TYR A 115 -2.65 -4.17 -9.29
C TYR A 115 -3.34 -5.19 -8.36
N ARG A 116 -3.04 -6.48 -8.55
CA ARG A 116 -3.55 -7.57 -7.70
C ARG A 116 -2.42 -8.10 -6.84
N LYS A 117 -2.66 -8.22 -5.53
CA LYS A 117 -1.69 -8.66 -4.52
C LYS A 117 -1.04 -9.98 -4.95
N MET A 118 0.29 -10.00 -5.06
CA MET A 118 1.02 -11.15 -5.59
C MET A 118 1.33 -12.18 -4.49
N HIS A 119 1.63 -11.70 -3.28
CA HIS A 119 1.91 -12.54 -2.12
C HIS A 119 0.72 -12.50 -1.14
N ILE A 120 0.04 -13.63 -1.00
CA ILE A 120 -1.13 -13.75 -0.12
C ILE A 120 -0.69 -14.34 1.22
N PRO A 121 -0.84 -13.62 2.36
CA PRO A 121 -0.50 -14.15 3.68
C PRO A 121 -1.47 -15.25 4.11
N ASP A 122 -1.02 -16.07 5.05
CA ASP A 122 -1.84 -17.09 5.71
C ASP A 122 -1.22 -17.42 7.06
N ASP A 123 -1.53 -16.56 8.02
CA ASP A 123 -1.10 -16.63 9.41
C ASP A 123 -2.33 -16.47 10.31
N PRO A 124 -2.29 -16.87 11.59
CA PRO A 124 -3.40 -16.64 12.51
C PRO A 124 -3.83 -15.17 12.54
N GLY A 125 -5.12 -14.91 12.25
CA GLY A 125 -5.68 -13.56 12.14
C GLY A 125 -5.51 -12.90 10.76
N TYR A 126 -4.86 -13.58 9.80
CA TYR A 126 -4.57 -13.09 8.44
C TYR A 126 -4.78 -14.21 7.39
N TYR A 127 -5.93 -14.88 7.41
CA TYR A 127 -6.29 -16.03 6.54
C TYR A 127 -6.66 -15.62 5.11
N GLU A 128 -5.85 -14.76 4.49
CA GLU A 128 -6.16 -14.17 3.19
C GLU A 128 -6.20 -15.20 2.05
N LYS A 129 -5.47 -16.33 2.17
CA LYS A 129 -5.48 -17.41 1.17
C LYS A 129 -6.85 -18.04 0.98
N PHE A 130 -7.72 -17.98 1.97
CA PHE A 130 -9.11 -18.44 1.84
C PHE A 130 -9.91 -17.56 0.88
N TYR A 131 -9.67 -16.25 0.89
CA TYR A 131 -10.45 -15.26 0.13
C TYR A 131 -9.85 -14.90 -1.22
N PHE A 132 -8.52 -14.82 -1.31
CA PHE A 132 -7.86 -14.20 -2.46
C PHE A 132 -7.03 -15.19 -3.26
N THR A 133 -7.30 -15.23 -4.56
CA THR A 133 -6.41 -15.86 -5.52
C THR A 133 -5.15 -15.00 -5.67
N PRO A 134 -3.94 -15.59 -5.74
CA PRO A 134 -2.72 -14.85 -6.04
C PRO A 134 -2.86 -13.99 -7.31
N GLY A 135 -2.28 -12.79 -7.27
CA GLY A 135 -2.30 -11.85 -8.38
C GLY A 135 -1.73 -12.45 -9.67
N ASP A 136 -2.36 -12.09 -10.79
CA ASP A 136 -2.04 -12.61 -12.12
C ASP A 136 -1.72 -11.52 -13.16
N LEU A 137 -1.61 -10.27 -12.72
CA LEU A 137 -1.22 -9.13 -13.56
C LEU A 137 0.30 -8.88 -13.55
N GLY A 138 1.02 -9.53 -12.64
CA GLY A 138 2.42 -9.22 -12.34
C GLY A 138 2.57 -7.88 -11.61
N TYR A 139 3.81 -7.46 -11.42
CA TYR A 139 4.12 -6.15 -10.85
C TYR A 139 3.80 -5.04 -11.85
N MET A 140 3.37 -3.89 -11.35
CA MET A 140 2.88 -2.79 -12.18
C MET A 140 3.38 -1.43 -11.71
N VAL A 141 3.52 -0.52 -12.66
CA VAL A 141 3.72 0.92 -12.43
C VAL A 141 2.66 1.71 -13.19
N PHE A 142 2.32 2.87 -12.67
CA PHE A 142 1.29 3.76 -13.22
C PHE A 142 1.88 5.13 -13.46
N ASP A 143 1.78 5.60 -14.70
CA ASP A 143 2.11 6.98 -15.07
C ASP A 143 0.93 7.87 -14.70
N THR A 144 1.08 8.61 -13.61
CA THR A 144 0.07 9.57 -13.15
C THR A 144 0.46 10.98 -13.59
N ARG A 145 -0.45 11.95 -13.41
CA ARG A 145 -0.18 13.37 -13.63
C ARG A 145 1.08 13.88 -12.90
N PHE A 146 1.42 13.31 -11.75
CA PHE A 146 2.46 13.86 -10.86
C PHE A 146 3.73 13.02 -10.80
N ALA A 147 3.62 11.69 -10.92
CA ALA A 147 4.74 10.76 -10.81
C ALA A 147 4.44 9.40 -11.47
N ARG A 148 5.50 8.67 -11.83
CA ARG A 148 5.39 7.23 -12.09
C ARG A 148 5.44 6.49 -10.76
N ILE A 149 4.33 5.89 -10.35
CA ILE A 149 4.20 5.21 -9.04
C ILE A 149 4.15 3.70 -9.19
N GLY A 150 4.74 2.99 -8.23
CA GLY A 150 4.56 1.55 -8.06
C GLY A 150 3.68 1.27 -6.85
N VAL A 151 2.79 0.29 -6.96
CA VAL A 151 1.90 -0.12 -5.86
C VAL A 151 2.12 -1.59 -5.56
N LEU A 152 2.30 -1.91 -4.29
CA LEU A 152 2.47 -3.26 -3.76
C LEU A 152 1.60 -3.36 -2.51
N ILE A 153 0.87 -4.44 -2.30
CA ILE A 153 -0.20 -4.46 -1.28
C ILE A 153 0.28 -5.24 -0.07
N CYS A 154 0.25 -4.58 1.10
CA CYS A 154 0.47 -5.17 2.41
C CYS A 154 1.58 -6.23 2.37
N TRP A 155 1.26 -7.52 2.46
CA TRP A 155 2.22 -8.63 2.48
C TRP A 155 3.31 -8.59 1.39
N ASP A 156 3.06 -8.01 0.21
CA ASP A 156 4.09 -7.77 -0.82
C ASP A 156 5.30 -6.97 -0.29
N GLN A 157 5.09 -6.14 0.74
CA GLN A 157 6.11 -5.31 1.38
C GLN A 157 7.23 -6.11 2.04
N TRP A 158 7.03 -7.40 2.30
CA TRP A 158 8.06 -8.25 2.92
C TRP A 158 9.03 -8.84 1.88
N TYR A 159 8.72 -8.69 0.59
CA TYR A 159 9.45 -9.33 -0.51
C TYR A 159 10.31 -8.29 -1.25
N PRO A 160 11.65 -8.30 -1.05
CA PRO A 160 12.55 -7.40 -1.76
C PRO A 160 12.45 -7.54 -3.29
N GLU A 161 12.08 -8.71 -3.80
CA GLU A 161 11.87 -8.99 -5.22
C GLU A 161 10.75 -8.12 -5.78
N ALA A 162 9.63 -8.02 -5.07
CA ALA A 162 8.50 -7.20 -5.49
C ALA A 162 8.90 -5.73 -5.59
N ALA A 163 9.50 -5.19 -4.52
CA ALA A 163 9.99 -3.82 -4.51
C ALA A 163 11.03 -3.57 -5.61
N ARG A 164 11.96 -4.50 -5.80
CA ARG A 164 13.02 -4.41 -6.81
C ARG A 164 12.46 -4.40 -8.22
N ILE A 165 11.58 -5.34 -8.56
CA ILE A 165 11.03 -5.46 -9.91
C ILE A 165 10.21 -4.21 -10.24
N THR A 166 9.33 -3.78 -9.33
CA THR A 166 8.53 -2.57 -9.50
C THR A 166 9.40 -1.31 -9.66
N ALA A 167 10.48 -1.19 -8.89
CA ALA A 167 11.42 -0.07 -9.05
C ALA A 167 12.21 -0.12 -10.37
N LEU A 168 12.58 -1.33 -10.84
CA LEU A 168 13.24 -1.51 -12.14
C LEU A 168 12.32 -1.21 -13.33
N MET A 169 10.99 -1.32 -13.15
CA MET A 169 10.00 -0.85 -14.13
C MET A 169 9.90 0.69 -14.18
N GLY A 170 10.61 1.39 -13.29
CA GLY A 170 10.76 2.84 -13.31
C GLY A 170 9.93 3.58 -12.26
N ALA A 171 9.41 2.90 -11.23
CA ALA A 171 8.74 3.58 -10.13
C ALA A 171 9.65 4.64 -9.47
N GLU A 172 9.13 5.85 -9.29
CA GLU A 172 9.76 6.95 -8.55
C GLU A 172 9.41 6.89 -7.05
N VAL A 173 8.23 6.32 -6.74
CA VAL A 173 7.70 6.11 -5.39
C VAL A 173 7.04 4.73 -5.32
N LEU A 174 7.28 4.00 -4.25
CA LEU A 174 6.55 2.76 -3.93
C LEU A 174 5.51 3.03 -2.85
N PHE A 175 4.29 2.59 -3.07
CA PHE A 175 3.19 2.66 -2.12
C PHE A 175 2.81 1.28 -1.60
N TYR A 176 2.58 1.21 -0.29
CA TYR A 176 2.09 0.04 0.42
C TYR A 176 0.81 0.38 1.20
N PRO A 177 -0.38 0.19 0.60
CA PRO A 177 -1.63 0.09 1.36
C PRO A 177 -1.56 -1.16 2.25
N THR A 178 -1.80 -1.01 3.55
CA THR A 178 -1.56 -2.05 4.54
C THR A 178 -2.71 -2.16 5.55
N ALA A 179 -3.00 -3.38 5.99
CA ALA A 179 -3.74 -3.67 7.22
C ALA A 179 -2.94 -4.71 8.02
N ILE A 180 -2.19 -4.24 9.02
CA ILE A 180 -1.40 -5.10 9.90
C ILE A 180 -1.35 -4.52 11.32
N GLY A 181 -1.37 -5.41 12.31
CA GLY A 181 -1.55 -5.08 13.71
C GLY A 181 -0.92 -6.11 14.64
N TRP A 182 -0.95 -5.77 15.93
CA TRP A 182 -0.55 -6.68 17.00
C TRP A 182 -1.68 -7.64 17.30
N ASP A 183 -1.33 -8.90 17.54
CA ASP A 183 -2.24 -9.85 18.17
C ASP A 183 -2.52 -9.38 19.60
N THR A 184 -3.80 -9.19 19.93
CA THR A 184 -4.22 -8.75 21.26
C THR A 184 -4.06 -9.82 22.35
N THR A 185 -3.79 -11.06 21.96
CA THR A 185 -3.48 -12.17 22.86
C THR A 185 -1.98 -12.30 23.14
N GLU A 186 -1.12 -11.60 22.39
CA GLU A 186 0.31 -11.54 22.69
C GLU A 186 0.54 -10.75 23.98
N THR A 187 1.26 -11.36 24.92
CA THR A 187 1.50 -10.82 26.26
C THR A 187 2.91 -10.28 26.43
N ASP A 188 3.85 -10.60 25.53
CA ASP A 188 5.21 -10.09 25.55
C ASP A 188 5.33 -8.79 24.72
N PRO A 189 5.50 -7.62 25.35
CA PRO A 189 5.65 -6.36 24.63
C PRO A 189 6.91 -6.31 23.76
N ALA A 190 7.94 -7.12 24.03
CA ALA A 190 9.14 -7.20 23.20
C ALA A 190 8.82 -7.77 21.81
N VAL A 191 7.95 -8.78 21.74
CA VAL A 191 7.51 -9.38 20.46
C VAL A 191 6.77 -8.34 19.60
N ASN A 192 5.83 -7.62 20.21
CA ASN A 192 5.09 -6.55 19.52
C ASN A 192 6.02 -5.44 18.99
N GLN A 193 7.04 -5.08 19.78
CA GLN A 193 8.04 -4.11 19.37
C GLN A 193 8.93 -4.62 18.22
N GLU A 194 9.34 -5.89 18.26
CA GLU A 194 10.14 -6.51 17.21
C GLU A 194 9.37 -6.61 15.88
N GLN A 195 8.11 -7.05 15.91
CA GLN A 195 7.28 -7.17 14.70
C GLN A 195 7.09 -5.83 14.01
N TYR A 196 6.72 -4.78 14.77
CA TYR A 196 6.56 -3.44 14.22
C TYR A 196 7.89 -2.88 13.67
N ASN A 197 9.00 -3.10 14.39
CA ASN A 197 10.32 -2.67 13.92
C ASN A 197 10.73 -3.39 12.64
N ALA A 198 10.45 -4.70 12.53
CA ALA A 198 10.70 -5.46 11.31
C ALA A 198 9.88 -4.92 10.13
N TRP A 199 8.58 -4.65 10.34
CA TRP A 199 7.66 -4.07 9.35
C TRP A 199 8.15 -2.74 8.79
N GLN A 200 8.63 -1.85 9.67
CA GLN A 200 9.17 -0.56 9.24
C GLN A 200 10.55 -0.72 8.56
N THR A 201 11.41 -1.58 9.12
CA THR A 201 12.79 -1.76 8.65
C THR A 201 12.83 -2.34 7.25
N ILE A 202 12.04 -3.37 6.95
CA ILE A 202 12.04 -4.02 5.63
C ILE A 202 11.63 -3.04 4.53
N GLN A 203 10.61 -2.21 4.77
CA GLN A 203 10.13 -1.21 3.82
C GLN A 203 11.13 -0.06 3.64
N ARG A 204 11.79 0.39 4.71
CA ARG A 204 12.90 1.35 4.62
C ARG A 204 14.08 0.77 3.83
N SER A 205 14.34 -0.53 3.96
CA SER A 205 15.35 -1.23 3.17
C SER A 205 15.01 -1.23 1.68
N HIS A 206 13.72 -1.32 1.32
CA HIS A 206 13.27 -1.21 -0.07
C HIS A 206 13.53 0.18 -0.66
N ALA A 207 13.33 1.23 0.14
CA ALA A 207 13.67 2.59 -0.25
C ALA A 207 15.17 2.71 -0.56
N ILE A 208 16.02 2.20 0.35
CA ILE A 208 17.49 2.20 0.23
C ILE A 208 17.94 1.42 -1.00
N ALA A 209 17.54 0.17 -1.10
CA ALA A 209 18.03 -0.77 -2.12
C ALA A 209 17.68 -0.32 -3.55
N ASN A 210 16.61 0.47 -3.70
CA ASN A 210 16.10 0.92 -4.98
C ASN A 210 16.31 2.41 -5.28
N GLY A 211 16.76 3.18 -4.28
CA GLY A 211 16.92 4.63 -4.40
C GLY A 211 15.60 5.33 -4.77
N VAL A 212 14.50 4.97 -4.10
CA VAL A 212 13.15 5.53 -4.31
C VAL A 212 12.50 5.90 -2.99
N HIS A 213 11.52 6.80 -3.02
CA HIS A 213 10.67 7.03 -1.85
C HIS A 213 9.75 5.84 -1.59
N VAL A 214 9.44 5.59 -0.32
CA VAL A 214 8.48 4.57 0.11
C VAL A 214 7.42 5.21 0.98
N VAL A 215 6.16 4.86 0.74
CA VAL A 215 4.99 5.34 1.48
C VAL A 215 4.21 4.13 1.95
N SER A 216 3.94 4.05 3.24
CA SER A 216 3.10 3.00 3.83
C SER A 216 1.91 3.62 4.53
N VAL A 217 0.71 3.14 4.21
CA VAL A 217 -0.55 3.61 4.80
C VAL A 217 -1.23 2.43 5.45
N ASN A 218 -1.22 2.41 6.78
CA ASN A 218 -1.74 1.32 7.58
C ASN A 218 -3.01 1.74 8.34
N ARG A 219 -3.85 0.74 8.62
CA ARG A 219 -5.06 0.84 9.43
C ARG A 219 -4.75 1.17 10.90
N VAL A 220 -5.74 1.74 11.60
CA VAL A 220 -5.76 1.88 13.07
C VAL A 220 -7.03 1.30 13.66
N GLY A 221 -7.02 1.11 14.98
CA GLY A 221 -8.17 0.64 15.73
C GLY A 221 -8.12 -0.85 16.01
N ARG A 222 -9.04 -1.30 16.84
CA ARG A 222 -9.17 -2.71 17.24
C ARG A 222 -10.30 -3.35 16.47
N GLU A 223 -10.03 -4.50 15.87
CA GLU A 223 -11.01 -5.32 15.15
C GLU A 223 -10.73 -6.78 15.50
N ALA A 224 -11.74 -7.50 15.97
CA ALA A 224 -11.58 -8.86 16.54
C ALA A 224 -10.40 -8.91 17.55
N ASP A 225 -9.51 -9.88 17.37
CA ASP A 225 -8.32 -10.09 18.21
C ASP A 225 -7.08 -9.35 17.69
N GLN A 226 -7.25 -8.38 16.79
CA GLN A 226 -6.15 -7.57 16.23
C GLN A 226 -6.25 -6.09 16.68
N GLN A 227 -5.12 -5.53 17.07
CA GLN A 227 -4.92 -4.09 17.26
C GLN A 227 -4.06 -3.55 16.12
N PHE A 228 -4.69 -2.94 15.11
CA PHE A 228 -3.96 -2.31 14.02
C PHE A 228 -3.09 -1.19 14.56
N TRP A 229 -1.80 -1.25 14.25
CA TRP A 229 -0.79 -0.42 14.89
C TRP A 229 -0.56 0.91 14.19
N GLY A 230 -1.37 1.30 13.20
CA GLY A 230 -1.18 2.57 12.49
C GLY A 230 0.26 2.72 12.01
N GLY A 231 0.92 3.80 12.43
CA GLY A 231 2.34 3.99 12.14
C GLY A 231 2.61 4.20 10.64
N SER A 232 1.60 4.66 9.89
CA SER A 232 1.75 5.07 8.50
C SER A 232 2.94 6.02 8.34
N PHE A 233 3.76 5.85 7.33
CA PHE A 233 5.02 6.60 7.24
C PHE A 233 5.45 6.89 5.81
N VAL A 234 6.37 7.84 5.69
CA VAL A 234 7.08 8.15 4.44
C VAL A 234 8.57 8.06 4.68
N ALA A 235 9.27 7.28 3.87
CA ALA A 235 10.72 7.16 3.88
C ALA A 235 11.34 7.77 2.61
N ASN A 236 12.50 8.41 2.78
CA ASN A 236 13.31 8.87 1.66
C ASN A 236 14.12 7.69 1.04
N PRO A 237 14.78 7.90 -0.11
CA PRO A 237 15.62 6.89 -0.75
C PRO A 237 16.84 6.38 0.04
N PHE A 238 17.16 6.96 1.19
CA PHE A 238 18.15 6.43 2.15
C PHE A 238 17.49 5.81 3.38
N GLY A 239 16.18 5.57 3.31
CA GLY A 239 15.41 4.95 4.39
C GLY A 239 15.28 5.84 5.63
N SER A 240 15.58 7.14 5.55
CA SER A 240 15.24 8.06 6.65
C SER A 240 13.73 8.31 6.64
N LEU A 241 13.11 8.21 7.81
CA LEU A 241 11.71 8.59 7.97
C LEU A 241 11.59 10.10 7.82
N LEU A 242 10.79 10.54 6.85
CA LEU A 242 10.37 11.93 6.69
C LEU A 242 9.15 12.23 7.55
N TYR A 243 8.28 11.24 7.72
CA TYR A 243 7.10 11.29 8.54
C TYR A 243 6.80 9.92 9.15
N LEU A 244 6.24 9.93 10.36
CA LEU A 244 5.69 8.75 11.04
C LEU A 244 4.40 9.15 11.77
N ALA A 245 3.29 8.52 11.42
CA ALA A 245 1.99 8.68 12.05
C ALA A 245 1.96 8.02 13.44
N PRO A 246 1.04 8.45 14.33
CA PRO A 246 0.83 7.76 15.60
C PRO A 246 0.31 6.33 15.38
N HIS A 247 0.51 5.49 16.40
CA HIS A 247 -0.04 4.14 16.43
C HIS A 247 -1.56 4.11 16.64
N GLU A 248 -2.08 5.11 17.35
CA GLU A 248 -3.49 5.25 17.67
C GLU A 248 -4.05 6.50 17.02
N GLY A 249 -5.34 6.44 16.66
CA GLY A 249 -6.08 7.57 16.13
C GLY A 249 -5.99 7.70 14.61
N GLU A 250 -7.07 8.21 14.05
CA GLU A 250 -7.17 8.53 12.63
C GLU A 250 -6.28 9.73 12.31
N THR A 251 -5.65 9.73 11.14
CA THR A 251 -4.71 10.76 10.74
C THR A 251 -4.73 10.98 9.24
N VAL A 252 -4.89 12.24 8.84
CA VAL A 252 -4.68 12.69 7.46
C VAL A 252 -3.44 13.59 7.43
N HIS A 253 -2.38 13.13 6.78
CA HIS A 253 -1.11 13.85 6.69
C HIS A 253 -0.68 14.06 5.24
N VAL A 254 -0.01 15.17 4.96
CA VAL A 254 0.57 15.46 3.64
C VAL A 254 2.08 15.69 3.79
N GLN A 255 2.86 14.86 3.12
CA GLN A 255 4.31 14.91 3.13
C GLN A 255 4.85 15.26 1.74
N GLU A 256 5.62 16.34 1.64
CA GLU A 256 6.37 16.67 0.42
C GLU A 256 7.56 15.73 0.26
N VAL A 257 7.75 15.20 -0.95
CA VAL A 257 8.95 14.45 -1.36
C VAL A 257 9.56 15.09 -2.61
N ASP A 258 10.88 15.01 -2.78
CA ASP A 258 11.57 15.50 -3.99
C ASP A 258 12.08 14.31 -4.82
N LEU A 259 11.34 14.00 -5.89
CA LEU A 259 11.60 12.88 -6.78
C LEU A 259 12.91 13.06 -7.56
N ALA A 260 13.37 14.31 -7.76
CA ALA A 260 14.63 14.57 -8.44
C ALA A 260 15.86 14.12 -7.63
N LEU A 261 15.70 13.90 -6.32
CA LEU A 261 16.79 13.40 -5.49
C LEU A 261 17.15 11.94 -5.83
N SER A 262 16.25 11.17 -6.43
CA SER A 262 16.48 9.75 -6.79
C SER A 262 17.75 9.57 -7.62
N ASP A 263 18.03 10.47 -8.57
CA ASP A 263 19.26 10.44 -9.37
C ASP A 263 20.51 10.69 -8.53
N ARG A 264 20.48 11.66 -7.61
CA ARG A 264 21.57 11.91 -6.67
C ARG A 264 21.85 10.67 -5.80
N TYR A 265 20.80 10.01 -5.30
CA TYR A 265 20.94 8.81 -4.48
C TYR A 265 21.55 7.66 -5.29
N ARG A 266 21.01 7.41 -6.50
CA ARG A 266 21.48 6.35 -7.39
C ARG A 266 22.84 6.62 -8.03
N THR A 267 23.31 7.86 -8.09
CA THR A 267 24.70 8.15 -8.52
C THR A 267 25.69 8.08 -7.35
N THR A 268 25.24 8.35 -6.12
CA THR A 268 26.06 8.17 -4.90
C THR A 268 26.24 6.69 -4.58
N TRP A 269 25.13 5.93 -4.51
CA TRP A 269 25.10 4.49 -4.28
C TRP A 269 24.41 3.79 -5.46
N PRO A 270 25.18 3.43 -6.50
CA PRO A 270 24.65 2.99 -7.79
C PRO A 270 24.27 1.51 -7.83
N TYR A 271 23.42 1.10 -6.89
CA TYR A 271 22.93 -0.28 -6.77
C TYR A 271 22.29 -0.83 -8.04
N PHE A 272 21.68 0.02 -8.88
CA PHE A 272 21.11 -0.41 -10.17
C PHE A 272 22.20 -0.73 -11.21
N ARG A 273 23.26 0.08 -11.26
CA ARG A 273 24.40 -0.11 -12.17
C ARG A 273 25.23 -1.33 -11.78
N ASP A 274 25.43 -1.53 -10.48
CA ASP A 274 26.34 -2.53 -9.93
C ASP A 274 25.69 -3.93 -9.80
N ARG A 275 24.46 -4.11 -10.31
CA ARG A 275 23.75 -5.40 -10.28
C ARG A 275 24.51 -6.47 -11.07
N ARG A 276 24.65 -7.65 -10.47
CA ARG A 276 25.18 -8.86 -11.11
C ARG A 276 24.04 -9.71 -11.66
N ILE A 277 23.39 -9.20 -12.69
CA ILE A 277 22.21 -9.86 -13.29
C ILE A 277 22.52 -11.26 -13.81
N ASP A 278 23.78 -11.53 -14.13
CA ASP A 278 24.31 -12.84 -14.51
C ASP A 278 24.22 -13.88 -13.38
N SER A 279 24.16 -13.46 -12.12
CA SER A 279 24.14 -14.35 -10.96
C SER A 279 22.77 -14.51 -10.29
N TYR A 280 21.70 -13.90 -10.81
CA TYR A 280 20.41 -13.85 -10.12
C TYR A 280 19.47 -15.01 -10.42
N GLN A 281 19.79 -15.88 -11.39
CA GLN A 281 18.95 -17.03 -11.70
C GLN A 281 18.49 -17.84 -10.47
N PRO A 282 19.32 -18.09 -9.44
CA PRO A 282 18.90 -18.85 -8.27
C PRO A 282 17.73 -18.24 -7.48
N ILE A 283 17.45 -16.94 -7.58
CA ILE A 283 16.32 -16.28 -6.88
C ILE A 283 14.94 -16.83 -7.33
N THR A 284 14.90 -17.48 -8.49
CA THR A 284 13.67 -18.10 -9.03
C THR A 284 13.35 -19.45 -8.38
N LYS A 285 14.27 -20.00 -7.59
CA LYS A 285 14.04 -21.22 -6.82
C LYS A 285 13.53 -20.88 -5.43
N ARG A 286 12.60 -21.68 -4.91
CA ARG A 286 12.17 -21.57 -3.50
C ARG A 286 13.30 -21.89 -2.53
N TYR A 287 14.17 -22.83 -2.89
CA TYR A 287 15.36 -23.23 -2.15
C TYR A 287 16.47 -23.63 -3.13
N ILE A 288 17.73 -23.38 -2.79
CA ILE A 288 18.89 -23.73 -3.62
C ILE A 288 19.48 -25.02 -3.08
N ASP A 289 18.94 -26.13 -3.58
CA ASP A 289 19.45 -27.49 -3.44
C ASP A 289 19.93 -28.07 -4.78
#